data_AF-G9YW33-F1
#
_entry.id   AF-G9YW33-F1
#
_cell.length_a   1.000
_cell.length_b   1.000
_cell.length_c   1.000
_cell.angle_alpha   90.00
_cell.angle_beta   90.00
_cell.angle_gamma   90.00
#
_symmetry.space_group_name_H-M   'P 1'
#
loop_
_entity.id
_entity.type
_entity.pdbx_description
1 polymer ?
#
loop_
_entity_poly.entity_id
_entity_poly.type
_entity_poly.pdbx_seq_one_letter_code
_entity_poly.pdbx_strand_id
1 'polypeptide(L)'
;MRWISSVRSTLTDEPRPVHVPLPEGGRDTAKLPNRARYIATRPGVEVLRGEHSGQPATKKQQAYIQRLLRDFPGAEELLEYEDYQNAPTQGHANAFIRQVQEDFAEPMSRMENYLDYVSHRPGV
;
A
#
# COMPACT_ATOMS: atom_id res chain seq x y z
N MET A 1 -62.81 4.28 34.47
CA MET A 1 -62.48 5.36 33.53
C MET A 1 -62.27 6.69 34.27
N ARG A 2 -61.08 7.28 34.23
CA ARG A 2 -60.84 8.73 34.22
C ARG A 2 -59.42 9.00 33.75
N TRP A 3 -59.32 9.80 32.71
CA TRP A 3 -58.12 10.32 32.07
C TRP A 3 -57.61 11.53 32.84
N ILE A 4 -56.29 11.68 32.95
CA ILE A 4 -55.66 13.00 33.03
C ILE A 4 -54.40 12.98 32.15
N SER A 5 -54.43 13.83 31.14
CA SER A 5 -53.34 14.13 30.21
C SER A 5 -52.26 14.96 30.90
N SER A 6 -50.99 14.74 30.54
CA SER A 6 -50.00 15.82 30.54
C SER A 6 -49.10 15.70 29.31
N VAL A 7 -48.88 16.85 28.69
CA VAL A 7 -48.28 17.08 27.39
C VAL A 7 -46.85 17.60 27.61
N ARG A 8 -45.90 16.94 26.93
CA ARG A 8 -44.85 17.49 26.05
C ARG A 8 -43.59 18.19 26.61
N SER A 9 -42.46 17.65 26.10
CA SER A 9 -41.16 18.26 25.75
C SER A 9 -40.23 18.74 26.85
N THR A 10 -38.98 18.27 26.82
CA THR A 10 -37.89 18.92 26.05
C THR A 10 -36.67 17.99 25.90
N LEU A 11 -36.20 17.88 24.66
CA LEU A 11 -34.79 17.93 24.25
C LEU A 11 -33.81 16.92 24.88
N THR A 12 -33.72 15.72 24.29
CA THR A 12 -32.48 14.92 24.33
C THR A 12 -31.77 15.08 23.00
N ASP A 13 -30.69 15.85 22.97
CA ASP A 13 -29.62 15.68 21.99
C ASP A 13 -28.30 16.15 22.63
N GLU A 14 -27.65 15.22 23.35
CA GLU A 14 -26.23 15.34 23.67
C GLU A 14 -25.50 14.29 22.83
N PRO A 15 -24.56 14.68 21.94
CA PRO A 15 -23.77 13.72 21.20
C PRO A 15 -22.72 13.09 22.12
N ARG A 16 -22.86 11.78 22.39
CA ARG A 16 -21.84 11.01 23.09
C ARG A 16 -20.57 10.89 22.21
N PRO A 17 -19.36 11.00 22.77
CA PRO A 17 -18.14 10.77 22.01
C PRO A 17 -18.05 9.29 21.61
N VAL A 18 -18.09 9.02 20.31
CA VAL A 18 -17.80 7.70 19.76
C VAL A 18 -16.29 7.46 19.86
N HIS A 19 -15.90 6.65 20.85
CA HIS A 19 -14.57 6.08 20.96
C HIS A 19 -14.37 5.11 19.80
N VAL A 20 -13.67 5.55 18.75
CA VAL A 20 -13.24 4.66 17.66
C VAL A 20 -11.94 3.98 18.12
N PRO A 21 -11.92 2.65 18.33
CA PRO A 21 -10.67 1.96 18.59
C PRO A 21 -9.85 1.94 17.29
N LEU A 22 -8.61 2.39 17.37
CA LEU A 22 -7.58 2.11 16.36
C LEU A 22 -7.46 0.59 16.22
N PRO A 23 -7.48 0.00 15.02
CA PRO A 23 -7.29 -1.44 14.87
C PRO A 23 -5.91 -1.81 15.41
N GLU A 24 -5.92 -2.55 16.52
CA GLU A 24 -4.76 -3.17 17.11
C GLU A 24 -4.12 -4.13 16.10
N GLY A 25 -2.80 -4.08 16.00
CA GLY A 25 -2.01 -4.91 15.12
C GLY A 25 -2.20 -6.40 15.41
N GLY A 26 -2.98 -7.04 14.55
CA GLY A 26 -3.00 -8.50 14.39
C GLY A 26 -1.87 -8.92 13.47
N ARG A 27 -0.83 -9.51 14.07
CA ARG A 27 0.17 -10.32 13.36
C ARG A 27 -0.52 -11.60 12.88
N ASP A 28 -1.09 -11.57 11.69
CA ASP A 28 -1.50 -12.77 10.99
C ASP A 28 -0.51 -13.07 9.87
N THR A 29 0.38 -14.00 10.21
CA THR A 29 1.28 -14.73 9.34
C THR A 29 0.49 -15.52 8.30
N ALA A 30 -0.05 -14.82 7.30
CA ALA A 30 -0.54 -15.42 6.09
C ALA A 30 0.38 -14.94 4.96
N LYS A 31 1.55 -15.60 4.85
CA LYS A 31 2.27 -15.70 3.58
C LYS A 31 1.32 -16.35 2.59
N LEU A 32 0.45 -15.54 1.98
CA LEU A 32 -0.46 -16.00 0.95
C LEU A 32 0.41 -16.45 -0.24
N PRO A 33 0.19 -17.67 -0.76
CA PRO A 33 1.09 -18.29 -1.71
C PRO A 33 0.91 -17.64 -3.08
N ASN A 34 1.63 -16.55 -3.37
CA ASN A 34 1.62 -15.93 -4.70
C ASN A 34 2.36 -16.76 -5.77
N ARG A 35 2.88 -17.94 -5.38
CA ARG A 35 3.75 -18.81 -6.18
C ARG A 35 3.10 -19.42 -7.45
N ALA A 36 1.78 -19.35 -7.63
CA ALA A 36 1.10 -20.06 -8.72
C ALA A 36 0.58 -19.17 -9.87
N ARG A 37 0.48 -17.84 -9.70
CA ARG A 37 -0.10 -16.96 -10.74
C ARG A 37 0.93 -16.24 -11.61
N TYR A 38 2.22 -16.31 -11.28
CA TYR A 38 3.20 -15.35 -11.78
C TYR A 38 3.79 -15.66 -13.18
N ILE A 39 3.57 -16.84 -13.78
CA ILE A 39 4.35 -17.24 -14.98
C ILE A 39 3.54 -17.62 -16.25
N ALA A 40 2.28 -18.07 -16.19
CA ALA A 40 1.75 -18.87 -17.32
C ALA A 40 0.97 -18.14 -18.44
N THR A 41 0.47 -16.91 -18.30
CA THR A 41 -0.52 -16.40 -19.28
C THR A 41 -0.54 -14.87 -19.41
N ARG A 42 0.45 -14.29 -20.10
CA ARG A 42 0.22 -12.98 -20.75
C ARG A 42 0.66 -12.98 -22.21
N PRO A 43 -0.21 -13.43 -23.14
CA PRO A 43 -0.13 -13.04 -24.53
C PRO A 43 -0.65 -11.59 -24.68
N GLY A 44 0.17 -10.69 -25.24
CA GLY A 44 -0.24 -9.31 -25.58
C GLY A 44 0.49 -8.16 -24.87
N VAL A 45 1.66 -8.38 -24.29
CA VAL A 45 2.56 -7.28 -23.87
C VAL A 45 3.61 -7.09 -24.97
N GLU A 46 3.61 -5.91 -25.58
CA GLU A 46 4.52 -5.54 -26.66
C GLU A 46 5.99 -5.84 -26.32
N VAL A 47 6.69 -6.36 -27.33
CA VAL A 47 7.99 -7.04 -27.32
C VAL A 47 9.16 -6.16 -26.82
N LEU A 48 8.94 -4.87 -26.56
CA LEU A 48 9.95 -3.94 -26.04
C LEU A 48 10.39 -4.23 -24.59
N ARG A 49 9.58 -4.95 -23.79
CA ARG A 49 9.97 -5.38 -22.43
C ARG A 49 11.04 -6.49 -22.43
N GLY A 50 11.24 -7.18 -23.55
CA GLY A 50 12.21 -8.27 -23.66
C GLY A 50 13.65 -7.81 -23.86
N GLU A 51 13.86 -6.83 -24.75
CA GLU A 51 15.20 -6.49 -25.26
C GLU A 51 16.18 -5.97 -24.20
N HIS A 52 15.67 -5.28 -23.16
CA HIS A 52 16.50 -4.70 -22.11
C HIS A 52 16.38 -5.41 -20.76
N SER A 53 15.56 -6.46 -20.64
CA SER A 53 15.29 -7.11 -19.35
C SER A 53 16.55 -7.64 -18.68
N GLY A 54 17.48 -8.22 -19.45
CA GLY A 54 18.78 -8.70 -18.94
C GLY A 54 19.87 -7.62 -18.81
N GLN A 55 19.62 -6.38 -19.24
CA GLN A 55 20.59 -5.30 -19.07
C GLN A 55 20.68 -4.89 -17.59
N PRO A 56 21.79 -4.27 -17.15
CA PRO A 56 21.89 -3.74 -15.80
C PRO A 56 20.75 -2.75 -15.50
N ALA A 57 20.24 -2.81 -14.28
CA ALA A 57 19.22 -1.89 -13.78
C ALA A 57 19.66 -0.44 -14.01
N THR A 58 18.75 0.39 -14.53
CA THR A 58 19.05 1.80 -14.79
C THR A 58 19.27 2.54 -13.47
N LYS A 59 20.01 3.65 -13.51
CA LYS A 59 20.20 4.53 -12.34
C LYS A 59 18.87 5.01 -11.74
N LYS A 60 17.86 5.25 -12.60
CA LYS A 60 16.51 5.64 -12.15
C LYS A 60 15.82 4.53 -11.38
N GLN A 61 15.91 3.28 -11.86
CA GLN A 61 15.37 2.12 -11.14
C GLN A 61 16.07 1.93 -9.80
N GLN A 62 17.41 1.96 -9.78
CA GLN A 62 18.20 1.81 -8.54
C GLN A 62 17.82 2.87 -7.49
N ALA A 63 17.76 4.14 -7.90
CA ALA A 63 17.37 5.23 -7.01
C ALA A 63 15.93 5.09 -6.50
N TYR A 64 15.01 4.63 -7.36
CA TYR A 64 13.64 4.40 -6.95
C TYR A 64 13.53 3.22 -5.97
N ILE A 65 14.26 2.13 -6.21
CA ILE A 65 14.36 0.99 -5.30
C ILE A 65 14.88 1.43 -3.93
N GLN A 66 15.96 2.21 -3.86
CA GLN A 66 16.48 2.73 -2.60
C GLN A 66 15.44 3.58 -1.84
N ARG A 67 14.65 4.38 -2.58
CA ARG A 67 13.54 5.13 -1.99
C ARG A 67 12.46 4.20 -1.42
N LEU A 68 12.06 3.18 -2.19
CA LEU A 68 11.07 2.20 -1.74
C LEU A 68 11.52 1.47 -0.47
N LEU A 69 12.78 1.05 -0.38
CA LEU A 69 13.31 0.38 0.82
C LEU A 69 13.34 1.30 2.05
N ARG A 70 13.65 2.59 1.86
CA ARG A 70 13.61 3.56 2.95
C ARG A 70 12.19 3.82 3.43
N ASP A 71 11.26 3.98 2.49
CA ASP A 71 9.87 4.34 2.80
C ASP A 71 9.06 3.10 3.27
N PHE A 72 9.46 1.90 2.83
CA PHE A 72 8.83 0.60 3.13
C PHE A 72 9.90 -0.47 3.44
N PRO A 73 10.49 -0.48 4.65
CA PRO A 73 11.57 -1.41 5.00
C PRO A 73 11.16 -2.88 4.92
N GLY A 74 9.87 -3.21 5.10
CA GLY A 74 9.36 -4.57 4.92
C GLY A 74 9.46 -5.10 3.48
N ALA A 75 9.71 -4.24 2.49
CA ALA A 75 9.94 -4.65 1.11
C ALA A 75 11.26 -5.45 0.94
N GLU A 76 12.20 -5.37 1.89
CA GLU A 76 13.42 -6.19 1.89
C GLU A 76 13.14 -7.69 2.01
N GLU A 77 11.96 -8.08 2.52
CA GLU A 77 11.57 -9.48 2.71
C GLU A 77 10.95 -10.12 1.44
N LEU A 78 10.76 -9.34 0.37
CA LEU A 78 10.18 -9.83 -0.89
C LEU A 78 11.21 -10.66 -1.66
N LEU A 79 10.76 -11.78 -2.23
CA LEU A 79 11.61 -12.66 -3.05
C LEU A 79 12.14 -11.91 -4.29
N GLU A 80 11.36 -10.99 -4.84
CA GLU A 80 11.74 -10.16 -5.96
C GLU A 80 12.89 -9.21 -5.61
N TYR A 81 13.03 -8.82 -4.34
CA TYR A 81 14.17 -8.04 -3.86
C TYR A 81 15.44 -8.90 -3.83
N GLU A 82 15.33 -10.14 -3.35
CA GLU A 82 16.42 -11.11 -3.36
C GLU A 82 16.89 -11.38 -4.81
N ASP A 83 15.96 -11.61 -5.74
CA ASP A 83 16.27 -11.80 -7.16
C ASP A 83 16.97 -10.57 -7.76
N TYR A 84 16.55 -9.36 -7.36
CA TYR A 84 17.19 -8.11 -7.75
C TYR A 84 18.60 -7.95 -7.15
N GLN A 85 18.80 -8.31 -5.89
CA GLN A 85 20.13 -8.26 -5.26
C GLN A 85 21.10 -9.25 -5.91
N ASN A 86 20.63 -10.48 -6.19
CA ASN A 86 21.42 -11.53 -6.81
C ASN A 86 21.79 -11.18 -8.27
N ALA A 87 20.87 -10.56 -9.00
CA ALA A 87 21.07 -10.13 -10.37
C ALA A 87 20.37 -8.79 -10.62
N PRO A 88 21.06 -7.65 -10.48
CA PRO A 88 20.45 -6.31 -10.56
C PRO A 88 20.22 -5.88 -12.02
N THR A 89 19.33 -6.62 -12.69
CA THR A 89 18.91 -6.37 -14.06
C THR A 89 17.70 -5.44 -14.12
N GLN A 90 17.42 -4.83 -15.26
CA GLN A 90 16.22 -4.01 -15.44
C GLN A 90 14.93 -4.83 -15.25
N GLY A 91 14.96 -6.13 -15.62
CA GLY A 91 13.88 -7.07 -15.42
C GLY A 91 13.57 -7.29 -13.95
N HIS A 92 14.57 -7.69 -13.16
CA HIS A 92 14.39 -7.92 -11.73
C HIS A 92 14.06 -6.63 -10.97
N ALA A 93 14.66 -5.50 -11.36
CA ALA A 93 14.29 -4.19 -10.81
C ALA A 93 12.81 -3.87 -11.03
N ASN A 94 12.30 -4.08 -12.25
CA ASN A 94 10.89 -3.85 -12.56
C ASN A 94 9.96 -4.85 -11.84
N ALA A 95 10.37 -6.11 -11.70
CA ALA A 95 9.62 -7.12 -10.97
C ALA A 95 9.45 -6.70 -9.49
N PHE A 96 10.56 -6.34 -8.85
CA PHE A 96 10.56 -5.86 -7.47
C PHE A 96 9.71 -4.59 -7.30
N ILE A 97 9.91 -3.57 -8.15
CA ILE A 97 9.13 -2.33 -8.09
C ILE A 97 7.62 -2.62 -8.17
N ARG A 98 7.20 -3.50 -9.08
CA ARG A 98 5.79 -3.87 -9.23
C ARG A 98 5.27 -4.61 -8.01
N GLN A 99 6.05 -5.55 -7.48
CA GLN A 99 5.64 -6.30 -6.29
C GLN A 99 5.44 -5.37 -5.10
N VAL A 100 6.35 -4.41 -4.89
CA VAL A 100 6.18 -3.41 -3.82
C VAL A 100 4.93 -2.56 -4.04
N GLN A 101 4.65 -2.13 -5.28
CA GLN A 101 3.43 -1.39 -5.60
C GLN A 101 2.15 -2.19 -5.34
N GLU A 102 2.18 -3.50 -5.56
CA GLU A 102 1.03 -4.39 -5.34
C GLU A 102 0.83 -4.70 -3.84
N ASP A 103 1.90 -5.08 -3.12
CA ASP A 103 1.82 -5.49 -1.71
C ASP A 103 1.70 -4.32 -0.73
N PHE A 104 2.21 -3.14 -1.10
CA PHE A 104 2.21 -1.94 -0.27
C PHE A 104 1.29 -0.84 -0.81
N ALA A 105 0.33 -1.16 -1.67
CA ALA A 105 -0.61 -0.20 -2.26
C ALA A 105 -1.33 0.67 -1.20
N GLU A 106 -1.88 0.04 -0.17
CA GLU A 106 -2.59 0.72 0.92
C GLU A 106 -1.67 1.63 1.75
N PRO A 107 -0.49 1.16 2.25
CA PRO A 107 0.53 2.02 2.85
C PRO A 107 0.99 3.19 1.96
N MET A 108 1.19 2.95 0.66
CA MET A 108 1.57 3.99 -0.31
C MET A 108 0.49 5.06 -0.42
N SER A 109 -0.77 4.66 -0.59
CA SER A 109 -1.88 5.61 -0.68
C SER A 109 -2.00 6.46 0.60
N ARG A 110 -1.84 5.84 1.78
CA ARG A 110 -1.83 6.58 3.05
C ARG A 110 -0.71 7.61 3.12
N MET A 111 0.50 7.25 2.66
CA MET A 111 1.64 8.17 2.60
C MET A 111 1.36 9.34 1.64
N GLU A 112 0.82 9.06 0.45
CA GLU A 112 0.45 10.08 -0.53
C GLU A 112 -0.61 11.04 0.02
N ASN A 113 -1.65 10.51 0.67
CA ASN A 113 -2.70 11.30 1.32
C ASN A 113 -2.15 12.15 2.47
N TYR A 114 -1.21 11.63 3.26
CA TYR A 114 -0.56 12.39 4.33
C TYR A 114 0.30 13.54 3.79
N LEU A 115 1.05 13.30 2.71
CA LEU A 115 1.84 14.33 2.06
C LEU A 115 0.95 15.44 1.48
N ASP A 116 -0.17 15.07 0.87
CA ASP A 116 -1.17 16.01 0.34
C ASP A 116 -1.84 16.84 1.46
N TYR A 117 -2.14 16.20 2.58
CA TYR A 117 -2.68 16.88 3.76
C TYR A 117 -1.70 17.90 4.35
N VAL A 118 -0.42 17.53 4.50
CA VAL A 118 0.60 18.41 5.06
C VAL A 118 0.91 19.58 4.12
N SER A 119 0.89 19.37 2.81
CA SER A 119 1.18 20.42 1.82
C SER A 119 0.08 21.48 1.72
N HIS A 120 -1.18 21.11 1.97
CA HIS A 120 -2.33 22.02 1.88
C HIS A 120 -2.80 22.56 3.23
N ARG A 121 -2.09 22.30 4.33
CA ARG A 121 -2.48 22.81 5.64
C ARG A 121 -2.49 24.36 5.62
N PRO A 122 -3.63 25.01 5.93
CA PRO A 122 -3.66 26.47 6.04
C PRO A 122 -2.90 26.89 7.31
N GLY A 123 -1.82 27.64 7.12
CA GLY A 123 -1.11 28.36 8.19
C GLY A 123 0.07 27.61 8.82
N VAL A 124 1.26 27.87 8.29
CA VAL A 124 2.31 28.50 9.10
C VAL A 124 2.05 30.01 9.15
#